data_AF-A0A8S3ZXG1-F1
#
_entry.id   AF-A0A8S3ZXG1-F1
#
_cell.length_a   1.000
_cell.length_b   1.000
_cell.length_c   1.000
_cell.angle_alpha   90.00
_cell.angle_beta   90.00
_cell.angle_gamma   90.00
#
_symmetry.space_group_name_H-M   'P 1'
#
loop_
_entity.id
_entity.type
_entity.pdbx_description
1 polymer ?
#
loop_
_entity_poly.entity_id
_entity_poly.type
_entity_poly.pdbx_seq_one_letter_code
_entity_poly.pdbx_strand_id
1 'polypeptide(L)'
;IGINPGLFAAYVGHHYAGPGNHFWRCMYLSGLIPEPMSAYDDYKLLSFGIGFTNICARTTRGSADLKKQEIRDGAEILKKKLLMYRPKIAVFNGKGIFEVFSGSKNFNIGKQPDKLEGTDT
;
A
#
# COMPACT_ATOMS: atom_id res chain seq x y z
N ILE A 1 0.21 -1.26 -1.45
CA ILE A 1 0.73 -1.19 -0.06
C ILE A 1 0.91 0.29 0.32
N GLY A 2 0.17 0.75 1.32
CA GLY A 2 0.31 2.09 1.90
C GLY A 2 1.06 2.07 3.24
N ILE A 3 1.20 3.26 3.87
CA ILE A 3 1.87 3.40 5.17
C ILE A 3 0.92 3.12 6.32
N ASN A 4 -0.21 3.84 6.38
CA ASN A 4 -1.29 3.64 7.33
C ASN A 4 -2.57 4.37 6.84
N PRO A 5 -3.76 4.06 7.41
CA PRO A 5 -4.98 4.78 7.09
C PRO A 5 -4.93 6.24 7.57
N GLY A 6 -5.25 7.18 6.69
CA GLY A 6 -5.55 8.56 7.09
C GLY A 6 -6.91 8.65 7.77
N LEU A 7 -7.14 9.70 8.58
CA LEU A 7 -8.38 9.88 9.36
C LEU A 7 -9.66 9.65 8.55
N PHE A 8 -9.78 10.29 7.38
CA PHE A 8 -11.00 10.20 6.57
C PHE A 8 -11.20 8.80 5.98
N ALA A 9 -10.13 8.21 5.41
CA ALA A 9 -10.16 6.86 4.86
C ALA A 9 -10.55 5.82 5.92
N ALA A 10 -10.05 5.97 7.15
CA ALA A 10 -10.43 5.12 8.27
C ALA A 10 -11.88 5.35 8.71
N TYR A 11 -12.34 6.61 8.76
CA TYR A 11 -13.70 6.95 9.15
C TYR A 11 -14.74 6.35 8.21
N VAL A 12 -14.53 6.46 6.89
CA VAL A 12 -15.47 5.88 5.90
C VAL A 12 -15.23 4.39 5.64
N GLY A 13 -14.12 3.83 6.13
CA GLY A 13 -13.79 2.42 5.96
C GLY A 13 -13.31 2.03 4.55
N HIS A 14 -12.79 2.99 3.77
CA HIS A 14 -12.38 2.76 2.38
C HIS A 14 -10.96 3.24 2.08
N HIS A 15 -10.24 2.45 1.28
CA HIS A 15 -8.87 2.76 0.91
C HIS A 15 -8.78 4.05 0.08
N TYR A 16 -7.86 4.93 0.48
CA TYR A 16 -7.56 6.18 -0.23
C TYR A 16 -8.76 7.13 -0.41
N ALA A 17 -9.76 7.09 0.48
CA ALA A 17 -10.96 7.95 0.37
C ALA A 17 -10.75 9.44 0.69
N GLY A 18 -9.55 9.87 1.07
CA GLY A 18 -9.29 11.24 1.52
C GLY A 18 -9.51 12.29 0.42
N PRO A 19 -10.06 13.48 0.74
CA PRO A 19 -10.22 14.56 -0.22
C PRO A 19 -8.85 14.97 -0.79
N GLY A 20 -8.78 15.14 -2.11
CA GLY A 20 -7.53 15.45 -2.82
C GLY A 20 -6.59 14.26 -3.00
N ASN A 21 -6.95 13.05 -2.58
CA ASN A 21 -6.15 11.87 -2.87
C ASN A 21 -6.31 11.47 -4.35
N HIS A 22 -5.20 11.45 -5.09
CA HIS A 22 -5.22 11.18 -6.53
C HIS A 22 -5.26 9.67 -6.87
N PHE A 23 -5.21 8.77 -5.88
CA PHE A 23 -5.06 7.32 -6.11
C PHE A 23 -6.05 6.76 -7.13
N TRP A 24 -7.35 6.96 -6.90
CA TRP A 24 -8.40 6.40 -7.75
C TRP A 24 -8.40 6.98 -9.17
N ARG A 25 -8.13 8.28 -9.30
CA ARG A 25 -7.94 8.93 -10.60
C ARG A 25 -6.72 8.36 -11.34
N CYS A 26 -5.60 8.17 -10.65
CA CYS A 26 -4.39 7.59 -11.24
C CYS A 26 -4.59 6.11 -11.64
N MET A 27 -5.30 5.32 -10.83
CA MET A 27 -5.64 3.94 -11.17
C MET A 27 -6.36 3.86 -12.52
N TYR A 28 -7.38 4.69 -12.72
CA TYR A 28 -8.09 4.75 -13.99
C TYR A 28 -7.21 5.27 -15.13
N LEU A 29 -6.56 6.42 -14.95
CA LEU A 29 -5.76 7.04 -16.02
C LEU A 29 -4.53 6.21 -16.43
N SER A 30 -4.04 5.32 -15.56
CA SER A 30 -2.96 4.38 -15.88
C SER A 30 -3.42 3.16 -16.67
N GLY A 31 -4.73 2.93 -16.81
CA GLY A 31 -5.30 1.74 -17.44
C GLY A 31 -5.27 0.48 -16.56
N LEU A 32 -4.94 0.59 -15.27
CA LEU A 32 -4.97 -0.55 -14.33
C LEU A 32 -6.39 -1.02 -14.00
N ILE A 33 -7.37 -0.14 -14.16
CA ILE A 33 -8.80 -0.44 -14.03
C ILE A 33 -9.53 0.06 -15.27
N PRO A 34 -10.55 -0.66 -15.76
CA PRO A 34 -11.17 -0.37 -17.06
C PRO A 34 -12.10 0.85 -17.05
N GLU A 35 -12.58 1.25 -15.87
CA GLU A 35 -13.53 2.34 -15.70
C GLU A 35 -13.19 3.19 -14.46
N PRO A 36 -13.64 4.46 -14.41
CA PRO A 36 -13.45 5.29 -13.22
C PRO A 36 -14.15 4.66 -12.02
N MET A 37 -13.40 4.46 -10.94
CA MET A 37 -13.90 3.95 -9.66
C MET A 37 -13.59 4.95 -8.54
N SER A 38 -14.32 4.82 -7.43
CA SER A 38 -14.09 5.58 -6.21
C SER A 38 -13.58 4.69 -5.08
N ALA A 39 -13.26 5.27 -3.93
CA ALA A 39 -12.90 4.51 -2.74
C ALA A 39 -14.00 3.54 -2.29
N TYR A 40 -15.27 3.87 -2.55
CA TYR A 40 -16.42 3.02 -2.23
C TYR A 40 -16.51 1.76 -3.10
N ASP A 41 -15.70 1.69 -4.16
CA ASP A 41 -15.60 0.55 -5.07
C ASP A 41 -14.39 -0.35 -4.76
N ASP A 42 -13.66 -0.11 -3.67
CA ASP A 42 -12.38 -0.76 -3.40
C ASP A 42 -12.45 -2.29 -3.30
N TYR A 43 -13.55 -2.83 -2.77
CA TYR A 43 -13.82 -4.26 -2.73
C TYR A 43 -13.88 -4.91 -4.12
N LYS A 44 -14.27 -4.16 -5.17
CA LYS A 44 -14.36 -4.69 -6.55
C LYS A 44 -12.98 -4.99 -7.12
N LEU A 45 -11.91 -4.35 -6.62
CA LEU A 45 -10.55 -4.56 -7.13
C LEU A 45 -10.04 -6.00 -6.96
N LEU A 46 -10.61 -6.75 -6.02
CA LEU A 46 -10.29 -8.18 -5.87
C LEU A 46 -10.66 -8.98 -7.13
N SER A 47 -11.72 -8.59 -7.85
CA SER A 47 -12.09 -9.23 -9.13
C SER A 47 -11.07 -8.96 -10.25
N PHE A 48 -10.29 -7.89 -10.13
CA PHE A 48 -9.16 -7.56 -11.00
C PHE A 48 -7.83 -8.11 -10.49
N GLY A 49 -7.84 -8.91 -9.40
CA GLY A 49 -6.63 -9.47 -8.78
C GLY A 49 -5.80 -8.44 -8.01
N ILE A 50 -6.37 -7.29 -7.66
CA ILE A 50 -5.70 -6.22 -6.93
C ILE A 50 -6.22 -6.19 -5.49
N GLY A 51 -5.29 -6.26 -4.53
CA GLY A 51 -5.57 -6.19 -3.10
C GLY A 51 -4.89 -5.01 -2.41
N PHE A 52 -5.39 -4.66 -1.22
CA PHE A 52 -4.87 -3.56 -0.42
C PHE A 52 -4.35 -4.02 0.94
N THR A 53 -3.31 -3.33 1.41
CA THR A 53 -2.82 -3.43 2.80
C THR A 53 -1.97 -2.19 3.11
N ASN A 54 -1.72 -1.97 4.40
CA ASN A 54 -0.77 -0.98 4.90
C ASN A 54 0.34 -1.66 5.71
N ILE A 55 1.45 -0.95 5.93
CA ILE A 55 2.49 -1.32 6.89
C ILE A 55 1.91 -1.26 8.30
N CYS A 56 1.37 -0.11 8.70
CA CYS A 56 0.76 0.10 10.01
C CYS A 56 -0.77 0.08 9.92
N ALA A 57 -1.42 -0.55 10.90
CA ALA A 57 -2.89 -0.59 11.00
C ALA A 57 -3.47 0.67 11.66
N ARG A 58 -2.72 1.34 12.55
CA ARG A 58 -3.22 2.48 13.32
C ARG A 58 -3.50 3.70 12.43
N THR A 59 -4.71 4.22 12.56
CA THR A 59 -5.14 5.46 11.92
C THR A 59 -4.43 6.67 12.52
N THR A 60 -3.92 7.58 11.66
CA THR A 60 -3.33 8.86 12.08
C THR A 60 -3.67 10.00 11.11
N ARG A 61 -3.27 11.24 11.45
CA ARG A 61 -3.36 12.38 10.50
C ARG A 61 -2.31 12.25 9.40
N GLY A 62 -1.11 11.80 9.76
CA GLY A 62 -0.06 11.50 8.79
C GLY A 62 0.95 10.50 9.35
N SER A 63 1.84 10.04 8.49
CA SER A 63 2.87 9.05 8.87
C SER A 63 3.86 9.55 9.92
N ALA A 64 3.97 10.88 10.11
CA ALA A 64 4.80 11.49 11.16
C ALA A 64 4.34 11.13 12.58
N ASP A 65 3.07 10.76 12.76
CA ASP A 65 2.50 10.38 14.07
C ASP A 65 2.72 8.90 14.40
N LEU A 66 3.38 8.13 13.51
CA LEU A 66 3.71 6.73 13.74
C LEU A 66 5.04 6.61 14.47
N LYS A 67 5.09 5.78 15.52
CA LYS A 67 6.35 5.48 16.21
C LYS A 67 7.20 4.55 15.35
N LYS A 68 8.52 4.68 15.46
CA LYS A 68 9.50 3.81 14.76
C LYS A 68 9.26 2.32 15.04
N GLN A 69 8.87 1.97 16.27
CA GLN A 69 8.58 0.58 16.64
C GLN A 69 7.36 0.03 15.89
N GLU A 70 6.26 0.80 15.83
CA GLU A 70 5.04 0.40 15.12
C GLU A 70 5.32 0.13 13.64
N ILE A 71 6.17 0.97 13.06
CA ILE A 71 6.61 0.83 11.67
C ILE A 71 7.39 -0.49 11.47
N ARG A 72 8.35 -0.79 12.35
CA ARG A 72 9.13 -2.04 12.29
C ARG A 72 8.23 -3.28 12.43
N ASP A 73 7.36 -3.27 13.44
CA ASP A 73 6.43 -4.38 13.68
C ASP A 73 5.47 -4.56 12.49
N GLY A 74 5.00 -3.45 11.92
CA GLY A 74 4.17 -3.44 10.72
C GLY A 74 4.88 -3.99 9.49
N ALA A 75 6.19 -3.72 9.32
CA ALA A 75 6.98 -4.27 8.21
C ALA A 75 7.11 -5.79 8.32
N GLU A 76 7.32 -6.34 9.53
CA GLU A 76 7.35 -7.79 9.76
C GLU A 76 5.99 -8.45 9.50
N ILE A 77 4.90 -7.80 9.92
CA ILE A 77 3.54 -8.27 9.61
C ILE A 77 3.30 -8.26 8.09
N LEU A 78 3.73 -7.20 7.40
CA LEU A 78 3.61 -7.11 5.94
C LEU A 78 4.43 -8.21 5.25
N LYS A 79 5.67 -8.48 5.70
CA LYS A 79 6.49 -9.57 5.17
C LYS A 79 5.77 -10.92 5.28
N LYS A 80 5.17 -11.22 6.43
CA LYS A 80 4.36 -12.43 6.63
C LYS A 80 3.16 -12.50 5.69
N LYS A 81 2.45 -11.39 5.46
CA LYS A 81 1.34 -11.34 4.49
C LYS A 81 1.83 -11.61 3.07
N LEU A 82 2.96 -11.01 2.66
CA LEU A 82 3.51 -11.22 1.32
C LEU A 82 3.95 -12.68 1.11
N LEU A 83 4.56 -13.31 2.12
CA LEU A 83 4.90 -14.73 2.09
C LEU A 83 3.67 -15.64 2.03
N MET A 84 2.60 -15.28 2.74
CA MET A 84 1.36 -16.05 2.79
C MET A 84 0.55 -15.96 1.49
N TYR A 85 0.32 -14.74 1.00
CA TYR A 85 -0.57 -14.49 -0.14
C TYR A 85 0.14 -14.53 -1.49
N ARG A 86 1.48 -14.43 -1.52
CA ARG A 86 2.34 -14.52 -2.72
C ARG A 86 1.79 -13.74 -3.94
N PRO A 87 1.51 -12.43 -3.82
CA PRO A 87 1.00 -11.66 -4.94
C PRO A 87 2.01 -11.65 -6.09
N LYS A 88 1.55 -11.55 -7.34
CA LYS A 88 2.46 -11.46 -8.50
C LYS A 88 3.37 -10.23 -8.43
N ILE A 89 2.87 -9.12 -7.89
CA ILE A 89 3.59 -7.85 -7.74
C ILE A 89 3.18 -7.20 -6.42
N ALA A 90 4.14 -6.76 -5.61
CA ALA A 90 3.91 -5.91 -4.46
C ALA A 90 4.21 -4.44 -4.81
N VAL A 91 3.17 -3.60 -4.86
CA VAL A 91 3.32 -2.18 -5.18
C VAL A 91 3.30 -1.34 -3.91
N PHE A 92 4.42 -0.68 -3.61
CA PHE A 92 4.52 0.31 -2.54
C PHE A 92 4.14 1.69 -3.08
N ASN A 93 2.99 2.21 -2.64
CA ASN A 93 2.46 3.48 -3.12
C ASN A 93 3.09 4.67 -2.39
N GLY A 94 4.41 4.81 -2.54
CA GLY A 94 5.21 5.89 -1.97
C GLY A 94 6.65 5.48 -1.64
N LYS A 95 7.61 6.34 -1.99
CA LYS A 95 9.05 6.09 -1.77
C LYS A 95 9.37 5.77 -0.31
N GLY A 96 8.93 6.63 0.62
CA GLY A 96 9.19 6.43 2.05
C GLY A 96 8.58 5.16 2.63
N ILE A 97 7.53 4.62 2.00
CA ILE A 97 6.89 3.36 2.41
C ILE A 97 7.81 2.19 2.07
N PHE A 98 8.42 2.21 0.89
CA PHE A 98 9.41 1.22 0.50
C PHE A 98 10.74 1.39 1.27
N GLU A 99 11.18 2.62 1.56
CA GLU A 99 12.35 2.87 2.41
C GLU A 99 12.21 2.21 3.78
N VAL A 100 11.02 2.37 4.37
CA VAL A 100 10.67 1.76 5.65
C VAL A 100 10.69 0.23 5.58
N PHE A 101 10.10 -0.35 4.53
CA PHE A 101 10.00 -1.80 4.40
C PHE A 101 11.35 -2.46 4.07
N SER A 102 12.12 -1.86 3.15
CA SER A 102 13.41 -2.39 2.71
C SER A 102 14.55 -2.08 3.67
N GLY A 103 14.39 -1.09 4.54
CA GLY A 103 15.48 -0.57 5.37
C GLY A 103 16.56 0.20 4.60
N SER A 104 16.36 0.43 3.29
CA SER A 104 17.32 1.10 2.41
C SER A 104 16.74 2.38 1.83
N LYS A 105 17.59 3.40 1.67
CA LYS A 105 17.29 4.61 0.87
C LYS A 105 17.92 4.58 -0.51
N ASN A 106 18.77 3.59 -0.78
CA ASN A 106 19.51 3.44 -2.02
C ASN A 106 18.74 2.50 -2.96
N PHE A 107 17.72 3.05 -3.64
CA PHE A 107 16.94 2.35 -4.66
C PHE A 107 16.36 3.33 -5.67
N ASN A 108 16.00 2.84 -6.84
CA ASN A 108 15.32 3.61 -7.89
C ASN A 108 13.81 3.40 -7.82
N ILE A 109 13.04 4.42 -8.21
CA ILE A 109 11.59 4.27 -8.37
C ILE A 109 11.31 3.27 -9.50
N GLY A 110 10.35 2.38 -9.30
CA GLY A 110 9.93 1.38 -10.27
C GLY A 110 10.15 -0.05 -9.78
N LYS A 111 10.32 -0.98 -10.73
CA LYS A 111 10.59 -2.38 -10.43
C LYS A 111 11.94 -2.52 -9.72
N GLN A 112 11.93 -3.20 -8.59
CA GLN A 112 13.15 -3.52 -7.86
C GLN A 112 13.81 -4.77 -8.46
N PRO A 113 15.15 -4.86 -8.45
CA PRO A 113 15.86 -6.02 -8.99
C PRO A 113 15.65 -7.26 -8.14
N ASP A 114 15.57 -7.08 -6.82
CA ASP A 114 15.45 -8.15 -5.85
C ASP A 114 13.99 -8.47 -5.58
N LYS A 115 13.74 -9.76 -5.37
CA LYS A 115 12.47 -10.30 -4.90
C LYS A 115 12.50 -10.48 -3.38
N LEU A 116 11.33 -10.56 -2.76
CA LEU A 116 11.25 -10.99 -1.37
C LEU A 116 11.66 -12.47 -1.27
N GLU A 117 12.60 -12.77 -0.36
CA GLU A 117 13.03 -14.14 -0.09
C GLU A 117 11.82 -15.05 0.22
N GLY A 118 11.73 -16.19 -0.47
CA GLY A 118 10.63 -17.13 -0.34
C GLY A 118 9.41 -16.84 -1.23
N THR A 119 9.46 -15.78 -2.06
CA THR A 119 8.40 -15.49 -3.04
C THR A 119 8.97 -15.18 -4.43
N ASP A 120 8.07 -15.08 -5.40
CA ASP A 120 8.37 -14.56 -6.75
C ASP A 120 8.09 -13.06 -6.89
N THR A 121 7.74 -12.41 -5.77
CA THR A 121 7.25 -11.04 -5.67
C THR A 121 8.39 -10.05 -5.50
#